data_AF-A0A0B1S0B0-F1
#
_entry.id   AF-A0A0B1S0B0-F1
#
_cell.length_a   1.000
_cell.length_b   1.000
_cell.length_c   1.000
_cell.angle_alpha   90.00
_cell.angle_beta   90.00
_cell.angle_gamma   90.00
#
_symmetry.space_group_name_H-M   'P 1'
#
loop_
_entity.id
_entity.type
_entity.pdbx_description
1 polymer ?
#
loop_
_entity_poly.entity_id
_entity_poly.type
_entity_poly.pdbx_seq_one_letter_code
_entity_poly.pdbx_strand_id
1 'polypeptide(L)'
;MALDCVDEISAVRLKLPQKLDSNTKGVIEQMIKNVKQRFTDIPLLNPVDDMRIKEPAFVHAVEKVKELEQRRAEHPLRKNRDFEIIKKRYLAKEEKRRELKSLEEELRKAQSVLQLDELGHRKRLLRRLEYSDKSDIITEK
;
A
#
# COMPACT_ATOMS: atom_id res chain seq x y z
N MET A 1 -2.22 7.08 -19.26
CA MET A 1 -0.85 7.49 -18.91
C MET A 1 0.06 6.32 -19.23
N ALA A 2 1.08 6.49 -20.07
CA ALA A 2 1.95 5.39 -20.54
C ALA A 2 3.24 5.25 -19.71
N LEU A 3 3.63 6.30 -18.99
CA LEU A 3 4.83 6.33 -18.17
C LEU A 3 4.64 5.64 -16.82
N ASP A 4 3.41 5.60 -16.30
CA ASP A 4 3.08 4.91 -15.03
C ASP A 4 3.28 3.39 -15.11
N CYS A 5 3.45 2.84 -16.31
CA CYS A 5 3.75 1.42 -16.52
C CYS A 5 5.26 1.10 -16.50
N VAL A 6 6.10 2.11 -16.29
CA VAL A 6 7.56 1.95 -16.22
C VAL A 6 7.99 1.93 -14.76
N ASP A 7 8.36 0.75 -14.27
CA ASP A 7 8.81 0.56 -12.89
C ASP A 7 10.30 0.85 -12.72
N GLU A 8 11.14 0.38 -13.66
CA GLU A 8 12.60 0.43 -13.56
C GLU A 8 13.25 0.72 -14.91
N ILE A 9 14.44 1.36 -14.87
CA ILE A 9 15.22 1.67 -16.07
C ILE A 9 16.62 1.06 -15.92
N SER A 10 17.01 0.21 -16.87
CA SER A 10 18.32 -0.42 -16.88
C SER A 10 19.42 0.54 -17.35
N ALA A 11 20.62 0.38 -16.81
CA ALA A 11 21.82 1.07 -17.31
C ALA A 11 22.28 0.49 -18.66
N VAL A 12 21.92 -0.76 -18.96
CA VAL A 12 22.24 -1.42 -20.23
C VAL A 12 21.29 -0.94 -21.33
N ARG A 13 21.85 -0.53 -22.47
CA ARG A 13 21.10 -0.15 -23.66
C ARG A 13 21.35 -1.13 -24.80
N LEU A 14 20.26 -1.60 -25.42
CA LEU A 14 20.33 -2.39 -26.66
C LEU A 14 20.59 -1.48 -27.86
N LYS A 15 21.47 -1.90 -28.76
CA LYS A 15 21.65 -1.22 -30.05
C LYS A 15 20.52 -1.64 -30.99
N LEU A 16 19.51 -0.81 -31.09
CA LEU A 16 18.36 -1.07 -31.94
C LEU A 16 18.69 -0.81 -33.42
N PRO A 17 18.11 -1.59 -34.35
CA PRO A 17 18.18 -1.31 -35.78
C PRO A 17 17.42 -0.02 -36.12
N GLN A 18 17.82 0.64 -37.21
CA GLN A 18 17.27 1.95 -37.60
C GLN A 18 15.79 1.92 -38.00
N LYS A 19 15.31 0.78 -38.53
CA LYS A 19 13.90 0.54 -38.87
C LYS A 19 13.35 -0.59 -38.01
N LEU A 20 12.13 -0.41 -37.51
CA LEU A 20 11.43 -1.36 -36.66
C LEU A 20 10.23 -1.95 -37.41
N ASP A 21 10.49 -2.97 -38.22
CA ASP A 21 9.48 -3.69 -38.99
C ASP A 21 9.17 -5.06 -38.35
N SER A 22 8.12 -5.75 -38.81
CA SER A 22 7.72 -7.09 -38.30
C SER A 22 8.87 -8.10 -38.27
N ASN A 23 9.79 -8.03 -39.24
CA ASN A 23 10.96 -8.91 -39.32
C ASN A 23 12.03 -8.58 -38.26
N THR A 24 12.12 -7.33 -37.83
CA THR A 24 13.11 -6.88 -36.83
C THR A 24 12.69 -7.21 -35.40
N LYS A 25 11.39 -7.46 -35.16
CA LYS A 25 10.85 -7.84 -33.85
C LYS A 25 11.49 -9.12 -33.30
N GLY A 26 11.64 -10.14 -34.14
CA GLY A 26 12.28 -11.41 -33.74
C GLY A 26 13.76 -11.24 -33.37
N VAL A 27 14.45 -10.33 -34.07
CA VAL A 27 15.86 -10.01 -33.77
C VAL A 27 15.98 -9.31 -32.41
N ILE A 28 15.11 -8.34 -32.12
CA ILE A 28 15.09 -7.63 -30.82
C ILE A 28 14.75 -8.59 -29.68
N GLU A 29 13.78 -9.50 -29.89
CA GLU A 29 13.44 -10.51 -28.90
C GLU A 29 14.66 -11.40 -28.57
N GLN A 30 15.40 -11.83 -29.58
CA GLN A 30 16.61 -12.61 -29.38
C GLN A 30 17.70 -11.81 -28.66
N MET A 31 17.86 -10.52 -28.98
CA MET A 31 18.79 -9.63 -28.26
C MET A 31 18.41 -9.50 -26.78
N ILE A 32 17.12 -9.34 -26.46
CA ILE A 32 16.64 -9.29 -25.08
C ILE A 32 16.92 -10.61 -24.36
N LYS A 33 16.64 -11.75 -25.00
CA LYS A 33 16.94 -13.09 -24.44
C LYS A 33 18.43 -13.24 -24.15
N ASN A 34 19.30 -12.83 -25.06
CA ASN A 34 20.74 -12.90 -24.88
C ASN A 34 21.21 -12.02 -23.71
N VAL A 35 20.64 -10.83 -23.54
CA VAL A 35 20.94 -9.97 -22.37
C VAL A 35 20.48 -10.62 -21.07
N LYS A 36 19.26 -11.16 -21.03
CA LYS A 36 18.75 -11.88 -19.85
C LYS A 36 19.54 -13.15 -19.52
N GLN A 37 20.13 -13.82 -20.52
CA GLN A 37 21.00 -14.98 -20.28
C GLN A 37 22.38 -14.56 -19.78
N ARG A 38 22.87 -13.40 -20.21
CA ARG A 38 24.21 -12.90 -19.86
C ARG A 38 24.26 -12.28 -18.46
N PHE A 39 23.17 -11.69 -18.00
CA PHE A 39 23.05 -11.07 -16.68
C PHE A 39 22.08 -11.85 -15.81
N THR A 40 22.54 -12.34 -14.65
CA THR A 40 21.66 -12.94 -13.64
C THR A 40 20.69 -11.90 -13.10
N ASP A 41 21.19 -10.68 -12.83
CA ASP A 41 20.41 -9.49 -12.51
C ASP A 41 20.84 -8.34 -13.43
N ILE A 42 19.87 -7.66 -14.06
CA ILE A 42 20.13 -6.55 -14.97
C ILE A 42 20.49 -5.31 -14.14
N PRO A 43 21.65 -4.66 -14.39
CA PRO A 43 22.03 -3.48 -13.62
C PRO A 43 21.08 -2.32 -13.93
N LEU A 44 20.54 -1.74 -12.85
CA LEU A 44 19.62 -0.59 -12.88
C LEU A 44 20.39 0.73 -12.83
N LEU A 45 19.79 1.79 -13.37
CA LEU A 45 20.29 3.15 -13.18
C LEU A 45 20.08 3.60 -11.74
N ASN A 46 21.11 4.20 -11.15
CA ASN A 46 21.01 4.86 -9.87
C ASN A 46 20.36 6.24 -10.05
N PRO A 47 19.21 6.51 -9.40
CA PRO A 47 18.52 7.78 -9.54
C PRO A 47 19.33 9.01 -9.09
N VAL A 48 20.25 8.84 -8.14
CA VAL A 48 21.08 9.94 -7.61
C VAL A 48 22.35 10.10 -8.44
N ASP A 49 23.09 9.01 -8.65
CA ASP A 49 24.41 9.07 -9.28
C ASP A 49 24.32 9.17 -10.82
N ASP A 50 23.46 8.34 -11.45
CA ASP A 50 23.35 8.27 -12.90
C ASP A 50 22.33 9.27 -13.45
N MET A 51 21.15 9.38 -12.82
CA MET A 51 20.08 10.29 -13.26
C MET A 51 20.22 11.71 -12.69
N ARG A 52 21.13 11.92 -11.72
CA ARG A 52 21.46 13.23 -11.13
C ARG A 52 20.27 13.95 -10.49
N ILE A 53 19.36 13.20 -9.85
CA ILE A 53 18.27 13.77 -9.07
C ILE A 53 18.84 14.25 -7.73
N LYS A 54 18.86 15.57 -7.52
CA LYS A 54 19.51 16.22 -6.36
C LYS A 54 18.55 16.72 -5.28
N GLU A 55 17.26 16.42 -5.41
CA GLU A 55 16.28 16.88 -4.45
C GLU A 55 16.54 16.24 -3.08
N PRO A 56 16.70 17.02 -1.99
CA PRO A 56 17.12 16.49 -0.70
C PRO A 56 16.12 15.47 -0.13
N ALA A 57 14.81 15.72 -0.29
CA ALA A 57 13.78 14.79 0.13
C ALA A 57 13.89 13.42 -0.57
N PHE A 58 14.22 13.43 -1.87
CA PHE A 58 14.40 12.21 -2.65
C PHE A 58 15.68 11.47 -2.26
N VAL A 59 16.81 12.18 -2.11
CA VAL A 59 18.08 11.58 -1.68
C VAL A 59 17.92 10.90 -0.33
N HIS A 60 17.28 11.56 0.64
CA HIS A 60 16.99 10.97 1.94
C HIS A 60 16.07 9.74 1.86
N ALA A 61 15.09 9.75 0.96
CA ALA A 61 14.24 8.57 0.75
C ALA A 61 15.04 7.38 0.21
N VAL A 62 15.94 7.60 -0.75
CA VAL A 62 16.82 6.56 -1.31
C VAL A 62 17.79 6.02 -0.24
N GLU A 63 18.40 6.89 0.56
CA GLU A 63 19.24 6.50 1.70
C GLU A 63 18.45 5.67 2.71
N LYS A 64 17.20 6.06 3.01
CA LYS A 64 16.36 5.35 3.96
C LYS A 64 15.99 3.96 3.47
N VAL A 65 15.71 3.81 2.17
CA VAL A 65 15.47 2.50 1.55
C VAL A 65 16.70 1.60 1.73
N LYS A 66 17.90 2.09 1.41
CA LYS A 66 19.15 1.33 1.59
C LYS A 66 19.37 0.90 3.05
N GLU A 67 19.16 1.82 4.00
CA GLU A 67 19.26 1.52 5.44
C GLU A 67 18.26 0.42 5.85
N LEU A 68 17.01 0.51 5.41
CA LEU A 68 15.98 -0.48 5.71
C LEU A 68 16.30 -1.84 5.09
N GLU A 69 16.84 -1.88 3.88
CA GLU A 69 17.25 -3.13 3.23
C GLU A 69 18.41 -3.80 3.94
N GLN A 70 19.41 -3.02 4.36
CA GLN A 70 20.53 -3.51 5.15
C GLN A 70 20.04 -4.06 6.50
N ARG A 71 19.25 -3.28 7.23
CA ARG A 71 18.66 -3.71 8.52
C ARG A 71 17.82 -4.97 8.35
N ARG A 72 17.07 -5.06 7.25
CA ARG A 72 16.26 -6.23 6.89
C ARG A 72 17.13 -7.45 6.61
N ALA A 73 18.28 -7.29 5.96
CA ALA A 73 19.23 -8.38 5.68
C ALA A 73 19.98 -8.85 6.94
N GLU A 74 20.39 -7.92 7.80
CA GLU A 74 21.13 -8.21 9.03
C GLU A 74 20.26 -8.79 10.15
N HIS A 75 18.93 -8.64 10.04
CA HIS A 75 17.97 -9.04 11.07
C HIS A 75 18.13 -10.53 11.47
N PRO A 76 18.35 -10.85 12.75
CA PRO A 76 18.60 -12.22 13.21
C PRO A 76 17.53 -13.24 12.81
N LEU A 77 16.25 -12.84 12.80
CA LEU A 77 15.15 -13.72 12.37
C LEU A 77 15.30 -14.22 10.93
N ARG A 78 15.92 -13.46 10.02
CA ARG A 78 16.14 -13.91 8.65
C ARG A 78 17.21 -15.00 8.53
N LYS A 79 18.11 -15.10 9.52
CA LYS A 79 19.14 -16.14 9.57
C LYS A 79 18.58 -17.48 10.08
N ASN A 80 17.35 -17.49 10.60
CA ASN A 80 16.70 -18.70 11.09
C ASN A 80 16.11 -19.52 9.93
N ARG A 81 16.32 -20.85 9.95
CA ARG A 81 15.82 -21.78 8.92
C ARG A 81 14.29 -21.81 8.86
N ASP A 82 13.62 -21.55 9.97
CA ASP A 82 12.16 -21.59 10.08
C ASP A 82 11.49 -20.24 9.81
N PHE A 83 12.24 -19.23 9.32
CA PHE A 83 11.76 -17.86 9.13
C PHE A 83 10.45 -17.82 8.33
N GLU A 84 10.36 -18.55 7.21
CA GLU A 84 9.16 -18.55 6.37
C GLU A 84 7.93 -19.14 7.08
N ILE A 85 8.12 -20.15 7.94
CA ILE A 85 7.03 -20.74 8.73
C ILE A 85 6.56 -19.74 9.79
N ILE A 86 7.51 -19.13 10.51
CA ILE A 86 7.22 -18.12 11.55
C ILE A 86 6.52 -16.91 10.93
N LYS A 87 7.01 -16.43 9.79
CA LYS A 87 6.41 -15.33 9.04
C LYS A 87 4.97 -15.64 8.63
N LYS A 88 4.70 -16.82 8.07
CA LYS A 88 3.33 -17.24 7.70
C LYS A 88 2.39 -17.26 8.91
N ARG A 89 2.83 -17.86 10.03
CA ARG A 89 2.03 -17.90 11.28
C ARG A 89 1.77 -16.50 11.85
N TYR A 90 2.78 -15.63 11.80
CA TYR A 90 2.65 -14.25 12.25
C TYR A 90 1.66 -13.46 11.40
N LEU A 91 1.74 -13.59 10.08
CA LEU A 91 0.81 -12.91 9.16
C LEU A 91 -0.64 -13.37 9.37
N ALA A 92 -0.86 -14.68 9.52
CA ALA A 92 -2.19 -15.22 9.83
C ALA A 92 -2.73 -14.71 11.18
N LYS A 93 -1.85 -14.61 12.20
CA LYS A 93 -2.22 -14.03 13.50
C LYS A 93 -2.58 -12.55 13.38
N GLU A 94 -1.81 -11.77 12.63
CA GLU A 94 -2.08 -10.34 12.43
C GLU A 94 -3.35 -10.11 11.61
N GLU A 95 -3.66 -10.96 10.64
CA GLU A 95 -4.94 -10.95 9.93
C GLU A 95 -6.11 -11.16 10.89
N LYS A 96 -6.07 -12.21 11.73
CA LYS A 96 -7.09 -12.44 12.76
C LYS A 96 -7.19 -11.32 13.78
N ARG A 97 -6.06 -10.67 14.11
CA ARG A 97 -6.06 -9.50 14.98
C ARG A 97 -6.74 -8.29 14.33
N ARG A 98 -6.58 -8.09 13.01
CA ARG A 98 -7.27 -7.03 12.27
C ARG A 98 -8.78 -7.31 12.19
N GLU A 99 -9.17 -8.54 11.90
CA GLU A 99 -10.58 -8.98 11.91
C GLU A 99 -11.23 -8.76 13.28
N LEU A 100 -10.53 -9.11 14.36
CA LEU A 100 -11.02 -8.91 15.72
C LEU A 100 -11.26 -7.43 16.01
N LYS A 101 -10.29 -6.56 15.68
CA LYS A 101 -10.44 -5.11 15.85
C LYS A 101 -11.61 -4.53 15.05
N SER A 102 -11.79 -4.97 13.80
CA SER A 102 -12.94 -4.50 13.00
C SER A 102 -14.26 -4.96 13.61
N LEU A 103 -14.35 -6.20 14.10
CA LEU A 103 -15.53 -6.73 14.77
C LEU A 103 -15.82 -6.00 16.09
N GLU A 104 -14.79 -5.67 16.87
CA GLU A 104 -14.95 -4.84 18.09
C GLU A 104 -15.49 -3.45 17.76
N GLU A 105 -14.99 -2.82 16.69
CA GLU A 105 -15.49 -1.53 16.23
C GLU A 105 -16.94 -1.61 15.74
N GLU A 106 -17.30 -2.66 15.01
CA GLU A 106 -18.68 -2.93 14.58
C GLU A 106 -19.61 -3.17 15.77
N LEU A 107 -19.19 -3.98 16.74
CA LEU A 107 -19.94 -4.23 17.97
C LEU A 107 -20.17 -2.93 18.74
N ARG A 108 -19.13 -2.10 18.87
CA ARG A 108 -19.23 -0.80 19.55
C ARG A 108 -20.24 0.11 18.86
N LYS A 109 -20.21 0.19 17.52
CA LYS A 109 -21.17 0.97 16.74
C LYS A 109 -22.61 0.46 16.92
N ALA A 110 -22.80 -0.86 16.87
CA ALA A 110 -24.10 -1.48 17.06
C ALA A 110 -24.66 -1.22 18.46
N GLN A 111 -23.81 -1.24 19.50
CA GLN A 111 -24.22 -1.02 20.89
C GLN A 111 -24.48 0.46 21.22
N SER A 112 -23.71 1.41 20.66
CA SER A 112 -23.74 2.79 21.18
C SER A 112 -24.61 3.78 20.40
N VAL A 113 -25.05 3.49 19.17
CA VAL A 113 -25.55 4.56 18.28
C VAL A 113 -27.01 4.42 17.83
N LEU A 114 -27.54 3.19 17.67
CA LEU A 114 -28.85 3.04 17.01
C LEU A 114 -30.01 3.67 17.82
N GLN A 115 -30.00 3.53 19.15
CA GLN A 115 -31.14 3.95 19.98
C GLN A 115 -31.09 5.43 20.40
N LEU A 116 -29.91 6.04 20.50
CA LEU A 116 -29.78 7.44 20.94
C LEU A 116 -30.14 8.43 19.82
N ASP A 117 -29.72 8.13 18.58
CA ASP A 117 -30.06 8.97 17.43
C ASP A 117 -31.58 8.95 17.19
N GLU A 118 -32.20 7.76 17.23
CA GLU A 118 -33.65 7.64 17.10
C GLU A 118 -34.40 8.39 18.21
N LEU A 119 -33.94 8.27 19.47
CA LEU A 119 -34.51 9.02 20.59
C LEU A 119 -34.39 10.54 20.38
N GLY A 120 -33.27 11.02 19.87
CA GLY A 120 -33.08 12.44 19.53
C GLY A 120 -34.08 12.95 18.49
N HIS A 121 -34.30 12.19 17.41
CA HIS A 121 -35.29 12.52 16.38
C HIS A 121 -36.73 12.51 16.94
N ARG A 122 -37.08 11.50 17.76
CA ARG A 122 -38.40 11.41 18.40
C ARG A 122 -38.66 12.57 19.37
N LYS A 123 -37.70 12.89 20.24
CA LYS A 123 -37.78 14.07 21.13
C LYS A 123 -37.91 15.37 20.34
N ARG A 124 -37.27 15.48 19.18
CA ARG A 124 -37.42 16.66 18.30
C ARG A 124 -38.83 16.79 17.74
N LEU A 125 -39.46 15.68 17.34
CA LEU A 125 -40.85 15.68 16.88
C LEU A 125 -41.82 16.02 18.01
N LEU A 126 -41.67 15.40 19.19
CA LEU A 126 -42.52 15.68 20.36
C LEU A 126 -42.49 17.15 20.76
N ARG A 127 -41.31 17.79 20.70
CA ARG A 127 -41.15 19.24 20.91
C ARG A 127 -41.81 20.10 19.84
N ARG A 128 -41.83 19.67 18.58
CA ARG A 128 -42.48 20.41 17.47
C ARG A 128 -43.99 20.26 17.47
N LEU A 129 -44.51 19.11 17.92
CA LEU A 129 -45.94 18.85 18.07
C LEU A 129 -46.52 19.40 19.37
N GLU A 130 -45.66 19.93 20.24
CA GLU A 130 -46.00 20.49 21.56
C GLU A 130 -46.56 19.45 22.54
N TYR A 131 -46.14 18.18 22.41
CA TYR A 131 -46.36 17.13 23.40
C TYR A 131 -45.31 17.12 24.52
N SER A 132 -44.18 17.80 24.30
CA SER A 132 -43.15 18.02 25.32
C SER A 132 -42.51 19.41 25.15
N ASP A 133 -42.06 20.02 26.24
CA ASP A 133 -41.35 21.30 26.21
C ASP A 133 -39.86 21.16 25.83
N LYS A 134 -39.12 22.28 25.81
CA LYS A 134 -37.68 22.28 25.48
C LYS A 134 -36.81 21.55 26.51
N SER A 135 -37.34 21.31 27.71
CA SER A 135 -36.70 20.62 28.83
C SER A 135 -37.10 19.14 28.90
N ASP A 136 -37.77 18.62 27.86
CA ASP A 136 -38.31 17.26 27.77
C ASP A 136 -39.40 16.94 28.84
N ILE A 137 -40.09 17.96 29.36
CA ILE A 137 -41.24 17.82 30.27
C ILE A 137 -42.53 17.68 29.44
N ILE A 138 -43.40 16.73 29.81
CA ILE A 138 -44.68 16.47 29.13
C ILE A 138 -45.65 17.63 29.37
N THR A 139 -46.34 18.05 28.31
CA THR A 139 -47.35 19.12 28.32
C THR A 139 -48.78 18.53 28.35
N GLU A 140 -49.77 19.30 28.79
CA GLU A 140 -51.19 18.86 28.90
C GLU A 140 -51.94 18.76 27.55
N LYS A 141 -51.22 18.68 26.43
CA LYS A 141 -51.82 18.66 25.09
C LYS A 141 -52.31 17.28 24.69
#